data_AF-A0A7Y6ETE0-F1
#
_entry.id   AF-A0A7Y6ETE0-F1
#
_cell.length_a   1.000
_cell.length_b   1.000
_cell.length_c   1.000
_cell.angle_alpha   90.00
_cell.angle_beta   90.00
_cell.angle_gamma   90.00
#
_symmetry.space_group_name_H-M   'P 1'
#
loop_
_entity.id
_entity.type
_entity.pdbx_description
1 polymer ?
#
loop_
_entity_poly.entity_id
_entity_poly.type
_entity_poly.pdbx_seq_one_letter_code
_entity_poly.pdbx_strand_id
1 'polypeptide(L)'
;IMNNKYTFKIDDVFDLQDIKDWGRTTALEAFNHIVKSYGVEVKADNFTIHLRKRVGENVGKQYRIGKDIIQDQFKDEGSNLVTRMFSQMKDGRTFIGMSTDYLTAEELSLLQSVPGAIQNGKLAVNYLISPYAQYWSNTTNVFYDGEMVDQNIEDPEKLLKATREELRKKEIPEIEISINAADIHKIDRIESPPDMGDIVYAYDPEMEMKNIEMRVMEMTEYPFSMDKHTQVVLANFKIQSYDDIIADLERSKRIVNDLFSGG
;
A
#
# COMPACT_ATOMS: atom_id res chain seq x y z
N ILE A 1 -5.36 -11.98 -38.97
CA ILE A 1 -6.50 -12.23 -38.06
C ILE A 1 -6.15 -11.54 -36.75
N MET A 2 -6.72 -10.36 -36.47
CA MET A 2 -6.55 -9.75 -35.14
C MET A 2 -7.37 -10.59 -34.15
N ASN A 3 -6.66 -11.32 -33.31
CA ASN A 3 -7.21 -12.28 -32.37
C ASN A 3 -7.75 -11.50 -31.15
N ASN A 4 -8.90 -10.84 -31.29
CA ASN A 4 -9.58 -10.12 -30.20
C ASN A 4 -10.23 -11.11 -29.23
N LYS A 5 -9.40 -11.91 -28.55
CA LYS A 5 -9.85 -12.84 -27.52
C LYS A 5 -10.24 -12.13 -26.23
N TYR A 6 -9.76 -10.90 -25.98
CA TYR A 6 -9.98 -10.19 -24.72
C TYR A 6 -10.79 -8.90 -24.95
N THR A 7 -11.73 -8.63 -24.05
CA THR A 7 -12.49 -7.38 -23.97
C THR A 7 -12.15 -6.68 -22.67
N PHE A 8 -11.80 -5.40 -22.71
CA PHE A 8 -11.53 -4.62 -21.50
C PHE A 8 -12.74 -3.77 -21.14
N LYS A 9 -13.13 -3.80 -19.87
CA LYS A 9 -14.21 -2.97 -19.32
C LYS A 9 -13.65 -2.12 -18.19
N ILE A 10 -13.75 -0.80 -18.35
CA ILE A 10 -13.38 0.16 -17.32
C ILE A 10 -14.62 0.42 -16.49
N ASP A 11 -14.62 -0.06 -15.24
CA ASP A 11 -15.76 0.06 -14.34
C ASP A 11 -15.73 1.36 -13.52
N ASP A 12 -14.56 2.01 -13.40
CA ASP A 12 -14.34 3.24 -12.61
C ASP A 12 -13.79 4.42 -13.44
N VAL A 13 -13.82 5.63 -12.86
CA VAL A 13 -13.25 6.83 -13.50
C VAL A 13 -11.80 7.02 -13.08
N PHE A 14 -10.89 7.07 -14.06
CA PHE A 14 -9.46 7.32 -13.87
C PHE A 14 -9.05 8.65 -14.49
N ASP A 15 -8.14 9.37 -13.84
CA ASP A 15 -7.60 10.62 -14.36
C ASP A 15 -6.61 10.36 -15.50
N LEU A 16 -6.60 11.21 -16.52
CA LEU A 16 -5.66 11.09 -17.64
C LEU A 16 -4.21 11.26 -17.16
N GLN A 17 -3.35 10.34 -17.59
CA GLN A 17 -1.92 10.36 -17.33
C GLN A 17 -1.15 10.26 -18.65
N ASP A 18 -0.07 11.01 -18.75
CA ASP A 18 0.85 10.91 -19.88
C ASP A 18 1.80 9.73 -19.63
N ILE A 19 1.88 8.79 -20.58
CA ILE A 19 2.77 7.63 -20.49
C ILE A 19 3.81 7.73 -21.59
N LYS A 20 5.09 7.78 -21.20
CA LYS A 20 6.21 7.82 -22.14
C LYS A 20 6.60 6.41 -22.61
N ASP A 21 7.01 6.30 -23.88
CA ASP A 21 7.61 5.10 -24.47
C ASP A 21 6.77 3.80 -24.34
N TRP A 22 5.44 3.92 -24.38
CA TRP A 22 4.52 2.79 -24.25
C TRP A 22 4.45 1.90 -25.52
N GLY A 23 4.33 0.58 -25.34
CA GLY A 23 4.03 -0.36 -26.42
C GLY A 23 5.22 -1.02 -27.13
N ARG A 24 6.47 -0.82 -26.65
CA ARG A 24 7.67 -1.54 -27.14
C ARG A 24 7.93 -2.88 -26.42
N THR A 25 6.99 -3.33 -25.61
CA THR A 25 7.07 -4.54 -24.77
C THR A 25 6.01 -5.55 -25.19
N THR A 26 5.95 -6.70 -24.51
CA THR A 26 4.86 -7.66 -24.71
C THR A 26 3.51 -7.10 -24.23
N ALA A 27 2.40 -7.65 -24.73
CA ALA A 27 1.06 -7.20 -24.34
C ALA A 27 0.81 -7.32 -22.83
N LEU A 28 1.37 -8.35 -22.18
CA LEU A 28 1.26 -8.55 -20.73
C LEU A 28 2.07 -7.50 -19.96
N GLU A 29 3.29 -7.20 -20.39
CA GLU A 29 4.12 -6.16 -19.76
C GLU A 29 3.50 -4.77 -19.93
N ALA A 30 2.98 -4.46 -21.11
CA ALA A 30 2.28 -3.20 -21.37
C ALA A 30 1.00 -3.08 -20.53
N PHE A 31 0.27 -4.18 -20.33
CA PHE A 31 -0.91 -4.23 -19.46
C PHE A 31 -0.51 -4.04 -17.99
N ASN A 32 0.48 -4.77 -17.49
CA ASN A 32 0.98 -4.63 -16.11
C ASN A 32 1.50 -3.21 -15.84
N HIS A 33 2.11 -2.57 -16.83
CA HIS A 33 2.53 -1.17 -16.73
C HIS A 33 1.32 -0.23 -16.51
N ILE A 34 0.23 -0.41 -17.26
CA ILE A 34 -1.01 0.36 -17.07
C ILE A 34 -1.60 0.10 -15.68
N VAL A 35 -1.73 -1.18 -15.30
CA VAL A 35 -2.25 -1.59 -13.99
C VAL A 35 -1.50 -0.89 -12.86
N LYS A 36 -0.16 -0.89 -12.93
CA LYS A 36 0.70 -0.21 -11.96
C LYS A 36 0.59 1.31 -12.01
N SER A 37 0.62 1.92 -13.20
CA SER A 37 0.61 3.39 -13.35
C SER A 37 -0.67 4.03 -12.82
N TYR A 38 -1.80 3.37 -13.05
CA TYR A 38 -3.11 3.84 -12.61
C TYR A 38 -3.55 3.29 -11.26
N GLY A 39 -2.75 2.44 -10.60
CA GLY A 39 -3.12 1.76 -9.36
C GLY A 39 -4.40 0.93 -9.49
N VAL A 40 -4.60 0.31 -10.65
CA VAL A 40 -5.82 -0.43 -11.00
C VAL A 40 -5.74 -1.84 -10.44
N GLU A 41 -6.88 -2.36 -10.04
CA GLU A 41 -7.07 -3.76 -9.74
C GLU A 41 -7.88 -4.44 -10.85
N VAL A 42 -7.51 -5.70 -11.11
CA VAL A 42 -7.99 -6.46 -12.27
C VAL A 42 -8.89 -7.59 -11.80
N LYS A 43 -10.14 -7.62 -12.27
CA LYS A 43 -11.04 -8.77 -12.12
C LYS A 43 -11.27 -9.42 -13.48
N ALA A 44 -10.78 -10.64 -13.66
CA ALA A 44 -10.99 -11.40 -14.87
C ALA A 44 -12.32 -12.17 -14.82
N ASP A 45 -13.19 -11.93 -15.78
CA ASP A 45 -14.38 -12.75 -16.06
C ASP A 45 -14.20 -13.40 -17.44
N ASN A 46 -13.60 -14.58 -17.44
CA ASN A 46 -13.23 -15.31 -18.64
C ASN A 46 -12.33 -14.47 -19.57
N PHE A 47 -12.93 -13.94 -20.64
CA PHE A 47 -12.27 -13.10 -21.65
C PHE A 47 -12.56 -11.61 -21.47
N THR A 48 -13.39 -11.25 -20.49
CA THR A 48 -13.66 -9.87 -20.12
C THR A 48 -12.80 -9.48 -18.93
N ILE A 49 -11.96 -8.47 -19.11
CA ILE A 49 -11.05 -7.98 -18.08
C ILE A 49 -11.64 -6.68 -17.54
N HIS A 50 -12.08 -6.72 -16.29
CA HIS A 50 -12.62 -5.56 -15.57
C HIS A 50 -11.48 -4.81 -14.87
N LEU A 51 -11.42 -3.51 -15.10
CA LEU A 51 -10.47 -2.58 -14.49
C LEU A 51 -11.21 -1.70 -13.47
N ARG A 52 -10.82 -1.82 -12.20
CA ARG A 52 -11.43 -1.11 -11.06
C ARG A 52 -10.36 -0.44 -10.21
N LYS A 53 -10.72 0.59 -9.45
CA LYS A 53 -9.85 1.17 -8.42
C LYS A 53 -9.66 0.21 -7.25
N ARG A 54 -10.69 -0.60 -6.97
CA ARG A 54 -10.68 -1.59 -5.89
C ARG A 54 -11.62 -2.75 -6.22
N VAL A 55 -11.19 -3.98 -5.96
CA VAL A 55 -11.96 -5.23 -6.08
C VAL A 55 -12.25 -5.79 -4.69
N GLY A 56 -13.38 -6.48 -4.53
CA GLY A 56 -13.78 -7.07 -3.26
C GLY A 56 -14.59 -6.11 -2.38
N GLU A 57 -15.28 -6.68 -1.41
CA GLU A 57 -16.24 -6.00 -0.54
C GLU A 57 -15.94 -6.27 0.94
N ASN A 58 -16.47 -5.42 1.84
CA ASN A 58 -16.39 -5.68 3.27
C ASN A 58 -17.59 -6.54 3.70
N VAL A 59 -17.37 -7.84 3.80
CA VAL A 59 -18.39 -8.80 4.20
C VAL A 59 -18.42 -9.06 5.71
N GLY A 60 -17.57 -8.39 6.49
CA GLY A 60 -17.51 -8.56 7.95
C GLY A 60 -16.92 -9.90 8.40
N LYS A 61 -16.39 -10.71 7.48
CA LYS A 61 -15.84 -12.04 7.79
C LYS A 61 -14.63 -11.93 8.71
N GLN A 62 -14.59 -12.78 9.73
CA GLN A 62 -13.49 -12.81 10.70
C GLN A 62 -12.78 -14.16 10.65
N TYR A 63 -11.46 -14.13 10.53
CA TYR A 63 -10.58 -15.28 10.69
C TYR A 63 -10.01 -15.29 12.10
N ARG A 64 -10.22 -16.39 12.84
CA ARG A 64 -9.80 -16.50 14.24
C ARG A 64 -8.80 -17.62 14.46
N ILE A 65 -7.82 -17.37 15.33
CA ILE A 65 -6.89 -18.41 15.80
C ILE A 65 -7.66 -19.54 16.50
N GLY A 66 -7.29 -20.79 16.21
CA GLY A 66 -7.97 -21.98 16.72
C GLY A 66 -9.33 -22.31 16.09
N LYS A 67 -9.82 -21.49 15.13
CA LYS A 67 -11.01 -21.80 14.32
C LYS A 67 -10.64 -21.93 12.85
N ASP A 68 -10.21 -20.84 12.23
CA ASP A 68 -10.02 -20.72 10.78
C ASP A 68 -8.55 -20.59 10.40
N ILE A 69 -7.73 -20.00 11.27
CA ILE A 69 -6.30 -19.81 11.03
C ILE A 69 -5.56 -21.13 11.24
N ILE A 70 -4.94 -21.64 10.17
CA ILE A 70 -4.12 -22.86 10.20
C ILE A 70 -2.70 -22.51 10.62
N GLN A 71 -2.19 -21.44 10.04
CA GLN A 71 -0.86 -20.92 10.29
C GLN A 71 -0.86 -19.43 9.98
N ASP A 72 -0.20 -18.68 10.84
CA ASP A 72 0.12 -17.28 10.67
C ASP A 72 1.65 -17.13 10.52
N GLN A 73 2.04 -16.27 9.59
CA GLN A 73 3.42 -15.88 9.38
C GLN A 73 3.49 -14.37 9.33
N PHE A 74 4.31 -13.78 10.21
CA PHE A 74 4.71 -12.39 10.10
C PHE A 74 5.91 -12.29 9.18
N LYS A 75 5.75 -11.58 8.07
CA LYS A 75 6.86 -11.09 7.28
C LYS A 75 6.90 -9.58 7.47
N ASP A 76 7.74 -9.13 8.39
CA ASP A 76 7.93 -7.71 8.63
C ASP A 76 9.00 -7.20 7.66
N GLU A 77 8.59 -6.44 6.65
CA GLU A 77 9.51 -5.67 5.81
C GLU A 77 9.70 -4.28 6.44
N GLY A 78 10.31 -4.23 7.62
CA GLY A 78 10.74 -2.98 8.27
C GLY A 78 11.71 -2.13 7.42
N SER A 79 12.16 -2.65 6.27
CA SER A 79 12.98 -1.95 5.27
C SER A 79 12.21 -0.91 4.43
N ASN A 80 10.88 -0.88 4.46
CA ASN A 80 10.08 0.04 3.63
C ASN A 80 9.64 1.33 4.36
N LEU A 81 10.00 1.51 5.64
CA LEU A 81 9.67 2.74 6.38
C LEU A 81 10.40 3.96 5.78
N VAL A 82 9.64 4.96 5.37
CA VAL A 82 10.15 6.25 4.87
C VAL A 82 9.48 7.40 5.63
N THR A 83 10.28 8.16 6.37
CA THR A 83 9.81 9.34 7.11
C THR A 83 10.21 10.66 6.44
N ARG A 84 11.07 10.60 5.42
CA ARG A 84 11.41 11.74 4.57
C ARG A 84 11.54 11.29 3.12
N MET A 85 10.66 11.78 2.26
CA MET A 85 10.57 11.36 0.86
C MET A 85 11.15 12.43 -0.05
N PHE A 86 12.28 12.13 -0.70
CA PHE A 86 12.85 12.94 -1.78
C PHE A 86 12.12 12.63 -3.08
N SER A 87 11.98 13.64 -3.94
CA SER A 87 11.28 13.47 -5.21
C SER A 87 12.00 14.13 -6.38
N GLN A 88 11.94 13.47 -7.52
CA GLN A 88 12.44 13.97 -8.80
C GLN A 88 11.46 13.62 -9.91
N MET A 89 11.21 14.59 -10.79
CA MET A 89 10.42 14.41 -12.00
C MET A 89 11.32 14.25 -13.23
N LYS A 90 10.74 14.28 -14.42
CA LYS A 90 11.46 14.17 -15.69
C LYS A 90 12.70 15.07 -15.76
N ASP A 91 13.78 14.52 -16.30
CA ASP A 91 15.09 15.18 -16.46
C ASP A 91 15.75 15.63 -15.14
N GLY A 92 15.38 15.01 -14.00
CA GLY A 92 15.96 15.31 -12.68
C GLY A 92 15.48 16.63 -12.08
N ARG A 93 14.40 17.21 -12.63
CA ARG A 93 13.78 18.42 -12.08
C ARG A 93 13.02 18.10 -10.79
N THR A 94 12.74 19.11 -9.98
CA THR A 94 12.05 18.95 -8.69
C THR A 94 11.06 20.10 -8.48
N PHE A 95 10.36 20.11 -7.34
CA PHE A 95 9.51 21.23 -6.92
C PHE A 95 10.26 22.34 -6.14
N ILE A 96 11.60 22.34 -6.14
CA ILE A 96 12.39 23.44 -5.53
C ILE A 96 12.02 24.77 -6.22
N GLY A 97 11.80 25.80 -5.42
CA GLY A 97 11.39 27.13 -5.87
C GLY A 97 9.87 27.34 -5.96
N MET A 98 9.07 26.30 -5.72
CA MET A 98 7.60 26.39 -5.61
C MET A 98 7.19 27.22 -4.38
N SER A 99 6.05 27.93 -4.48
CA SER A 99 5.47 28.67 -3.36
C SER A 99 5.03 27.73 -2.23
N THR A 100 5.15 28.18 -0.98
CA THR A 100 4.60 27.47 0.18
C THR A 100 3.07 27.37 0.16
N ASP A 101 2.37 28.13 -0.69
CA ASP A 101 0.91 28.08 -0.81
C ASP A 101 0.38 26.72 -1.32
N TYR A 102 1.24 25.91 -1.93
CA TYR A 102 0.91 24.56 -2.39
C TYR A 102 1.05 23.49 -1.30
N LEU A 103 1.60 23.87 -0.14
CA LEU A 103 1.73 22.99 1.02
C LEU A 103 0.48 23.02 1.89
N THR A 104 0.20 21.90 2.52
CA THR A 104 -0.74 21.85 3.65
C THR A 104 -0.14 22.52 4.88
N ALA A 105 -0.99 22.92 5.84
CA ALA A 105 -0.52 23.54 7.08
C ALA A 105 0.44 22.65 7.88
N GLU A 106 0.22 21.33 7.86
CA GLU A 106 1.10 20.36 8.52
C GLU A 106 2.48 20.29 7.86
N GLU A 107 2.53 20.14 6.53
CA GLU A 107 3.79 20.10 5.77
C GLU A 107 4.58 21.40 5.93
N LEU A 108 3.89 22.53 5.91
CA LEU A 108 4.50 23.83 6.14
C LEU A 108 5.15 23.89 7.52
N SER A 109 4.45 23.46 8.57
CA SER A 109 4.97 23.43 9.94
C SER A 109 6.20 22.52 10.06
N LEU A 110 6.15 21.32 9.47
CA LEU A 110 7.26 20.37 9.49
C LEU A 110 8.49 20.91 8.76
N LEU A 111 8.32 21.49 7.56
CA LEU A 111 9.44 22.06 6.81
C LEU A 111 10.00 23.32 7.47
N GLN A 112 9.17 24.15 8.11
CA GLN A 112 9.64 25.33 8.85
C GLN A 112 10.53 24.95 10.05
N SER A 113 10.34 23.75 10.63
CA SER A 113 11.19 23.25 11.70
C SER A 113 12.62 22.90 11.23
N VAL A 114 12.83 22.74 9.91
CA VAL A 114 14.14 22.41 9.33
C VAL A 114 14.82 23.69 8.83
N PRO A 115 15.98 24.07 9.39
CA PRO A 115 16.70 25.25 8.96
C PRO A 115 17.02 25.22 7.46
N GLY A 116 16.60 26.26 6.75
CA GLY A 116 16.89 26.42 5.32
C GLY A 116 15.96 25.67 4.37
N ALA A 117 14.99 24.88 4.85
CA ALA A 117 14.05 24.17 3.98
C ALA A 117 13.03 25.08 3.29
N ILE A 118 12.72 26.23 3.89
CA ILE A 118 11.91 27.29 3.28
C ILE A 118 12.71 28.58 3.27
N GLN A 119 12.77 29.23 2.12
CA GLN A 119 13.46 30.51 1.92
C GLN A 119 12.57 31.44 1.11
N ASN A 120 12.31 32.65 1.62
CA ASN A 120 11.50 33.68 0.93
C ASN A 120 10.10 33.18 0.50
N GLY A 121 9.43 32.38 1.34
CA GLY A 121 8.11 31.80 1.03
C GLY A 121 8.13 30.73 -0.06
N LYS A 122 9.30 30.16 -0.36
CA LYS A 122 9.48 29.10 -1.36
C LYS A 122 10.18 27.90 -0.77
N LEU A 123 9.88 26.73 -1.32
CA LEU A 123 10.58 25.50 -1.00
C LEU A 123 12.03 25.59 -1.50
N ALA A 124 12.98 25.37 -0.60
CA ALA A 124 14.41 25.27 -0.93
C ALA A 124 14.90 23.81 -0.95
N VAL A 125 14.00 22.86 -0.69
CA VAL A 125 14.26 21.41 -0.65
C VAL A 125 13.31 20.66 -1.58
N ASN A 126 13.69 19.45 -1.97
CA ASN A 126 12.93 18.56 -2.87
C ASN A 126 12.28 17.37 -2.13
N TYR A 127 12.07 17.49 -0.82
CA TYR A 127 11.49 16.42 0.00
C TYR A 127 10.34 16.91 0.86
N LEU A 128 9.50 15.95 1.27
CA LEU A 128 8.49 16.11 2.32
C LEU A 128 8.87 15.28 3.54
N ILE A 129 8.38 15.67 4.71
CA ILE A 129 8.64 15.02 6.00
C ILE A 129 7.32 14.47 6.54
N SER A 130 7.35 13.25 7.07
CA SER A 130 6.21 12.65 7.75
C SER A 130 5.99 13.30 9.13
N PRO A 131 4.74 13.52 9.57
CA PRO A 131 4.46 13.92 10.95
C PRO A 131 4.96 12.90 11.99
N TYR A 132 5.15 11.63 11.60
CA TYR A 132 5.66 10.58 12.48
C TYR A 132 7.19 10.47 12.49
N ALA A 133 7.91 11.34 11.75
CA ALA A 133 9.38 11.29 11.68
C ALA A 133 10.05 11.30 13.06
N GLN A 134 9.59 12.19 13.95
CA GLN A 134 10.15 12.28 15.31
C GLN A 134 9.86 11.02 16.13
N TYR A 135 8.72 10.38 15.91
CA TYR A 135 8.37 9.15 16.60
C TYR A 135 9.31 8.00 16.25
N TRP A 136 9.62 7.86 14.96
CA TRP A 136 10.52 6.83 14.42
C TRP A 136 11.99 7.12 14.63
N SER A 137 12.34 8.39 14.85
CA SER A 137 13.72 8.80 15.08
C SER A 137 14.34 8.04 16.25
N ASN A 138 15.63 7.73 16.10
CA ASN A 138 16.44 7.13 17.16
C ASN A 138 17.76 7.92 17.28
N THR A 139 18.66 7.47 18.15
CA THR A 139 19.94 8.15 18.39
C THR A 139 20.87 8.19 17.17
N THR A 140 20.62 7.33 16.17
CA THR A 140 21.45 7.19 14.97
C THR A 140 20.78 7.79 13.73
N ASN A 141 19.50 7.49 13.52
CA ASN A 141 18.72 7.92 12.35
C ASN A 141 17.66 8.94 12.79
N VAL A 142 17.83 10.19 12.34
CA VAL A 142 16.84 11.26 12.52
C VAL A 142 15.67 11.10 11.54
N PHE A 143 15.96 10.60 10.34
CA PHE A 143 14.99 10.30 9.30
C PHE A 143 15.32 8.96 8.64
N TYR A 144 14.30 8.26 8.19
CA TYR A 144 14.40 7.19 7.19
C TYR A 144 14.09 7.78 5.83
N ASP A 145 15.10 7.84 4.98
CA ASP A 145 15.03 8.50 3.67
C ASP A 145 14.54 7.54 2.60
N GLY A 146 13.63 8.03 1.76
CA GLY A 146 13.19 7.36 0.54
C GLY A 146 13.27 8.30 -0.64
N GLU A 147 13.30 7.72 -1.84
CA GLU A 147 13.34 8.48 -3.09
C GLU A 147 12.23 8.01 -4.04
N MET A 148 11.54 8.99 -4.61
CA MET A 148 10.54 8.81 -5.66
C MET A 148 11.02 9.49 -6.93
N VAL A 149 11.21 8.72 -8.00
CA VAL A 149 11.57 9.25 -9.32
C VAL A 149 10.46 8.90 -10.30
N ASP A 150 9.81 9.92 -10.87
CA ASP A 150 8.77 9.75 -11.87
C ASP A 150 9.09 10.52 -13.17
N GLN A 151 9.45 9.77 -14.22
CA GLN A 151 9.80 10.32 -15.53
C GLN A 151 8.59 10.71 -16.39
N ASN A 152 7.37 10.41 -15.95
CA ASN A 152 6.13 10.77 -16.62
C ASN A 152 5.54 12.10 -16.11
N ILE A 153 6.01 12.58 -14.95
CA ILE A 153 5.61 13.89 -14.42
C ILE A 153 6.50 14.98 -15.02
N GLU A 154 5.87 16.04 -15.54
CA GLU A 154 6.57 17.25 -16.00
C GLU A 154 6.19 18.50 -15.18
N ASP A 155 5.12 18.40 -14.39
CA ASP A 155 4.58 19.50 -13.59
C ASP A 155 5.00 19.37 -12.11
N PRO A 156 5.70 20.37 -11.53
CA PRO A 156 6.05 20.41 -10.12
C PRO A 156 4.88 20.18 -9.17
N GLU A 157 3.68 20.69 -9.47
CA GLU A 157 2.52 20.54 -8.57
C GLU A 157 2.03 19.09 -8.52
N LYS A 158 2.01 18.41 -9.68
CA LYS A 158 1.72 16.98 -9.75
C LYS A 158 2.77 16.16 -8.99
N LEU A 159 4.06 16.54 -9.10
CA LEU A 159 5.13 15.88 -8.34
C LEU A 159 4.91 16.01 -6.83
N LEU A 160 4.58 17.21 -6.34
CA LEU A 160 4.33 17.44 -4.91
C LEU A 160 3.17 16.58 -4.40
N LYS A 161 2.06 16.49 -5.15
CA LYS A 161 0.90 15.65 -4.79
C LYS A 161 1.27 14.17 -4.76
N ALA A 162 1.99 13.68 -5.77
CA ALA A 162 2.42 12.29 -5.83
C ALA A 162 3.43 11.95 -4.71
N THR A 163 4.36 12.87 -4.41
CA THR A 163 5.31 12.72 -3.29
C THR A 163 4.60 12.60 -1.95
N ARG A 164 3.57 13.43 -1.73
CA ARG A 164 2.72 13.38 -0.53
C ARG A 164 2.05 12.02 -0.42
N GLU A 165 1.38 11.57 -1.49
CA GLU A 165 0.68 10.30 -1.49
C GLU A 165 1.63 9.12 -1.19
N GLU A 166 2.80 9.10 -1.83
CA GLU A 166 3.80 8.04 -1.64
C GLU A 166 4.39 8.05 -0.21
N LEU A 167 4.66 9.24 0.35
CA LEU A 167 5.11 9.36 1.73
C LEU A 167 4.05 8.82 2.70
N ARG A 168 2.76 9.10 2.49
CA ARG A 168 1.67 8.58 3.34
C ARG A 168 1.54 7.07 3.30
N LYS A 169 1.90 6.43 2.19
CA LYS A 169 1.91 4.97 2.07
C LYS A 169 3.05 4.33 2.87
N LYS A 170 4.19 5.01 2.99
CA LYS A 170 5.44 4.45 3.52
C LYS A 170 5.86 4.98 4.90
N GLU A 171 5.15 5.97 5.44
CA GLU A 171 5.48 6.58 6.75
C GLU A 171 5.19 5.70 7.97
N ILE A 172 4.58 4.54 7.74
CA ILE A 172 4.34 3.46 8.70
C ILE A 172 4.92 2.20 8.05
N PRO A 173 5.65 1.34 8.80
CA PRO A 173 6.17 0.10 8.25
C PRO A 173 5.04 -0.75 7.70
N GLU A 174 5.25 -1.28 6.50
CA GLU A 174 4.35 -2.25 5.89
C GLU A 174 4.47 -3.57 6.65
N ILE A 175 3.45 -3.90 7.46
CA ILE A 175 3.40 -5.19 8.13
C ILE A 175 2.67 -6.18 7.23
N GLU A 176 3.44 -6.99 6.49
CA GLU A 176 2.88 -8.10 5.73
C GLU A 176 2.59 -9.26 6.68
N ILE A 177 1.39 -9.23 7.26
CA ILE A 177 0.85 -10.38 8.01
C ILE A 177 0.29 -11.33 6.97
N SER A 178 0.94 -12.47 6.74
CA SER A 178 0.43 -13.53 5.87
C SER A 178 -0.27 -14.58 6.72
N ILE A 179 -1.59 -14.69 6.59
CA ILE A 179 -2.36 -15.70 7.31
C ILE A 179 -2.85 -16.74 6.32
N ASN A 180 -2.45 -17.99 6.53
CA ASN A 180 -3.02 -19.16 5.87
C ASN A 180 -4.24 -19.62 6.67
N ALA A 181 -5.42 -19.30 6.16
CA ALA A 181 -6.67 -19.73 6.79
C ALA A 181 -7.42 -20.76 5.94
N ALA A 182 -8.06 -21.71 6.62
CA ALA A 182 -9.03 -22.62 6.06
C ALA A 182 -10.41 -21.94 6.02
N ASP A 183 -11.02 -21.87 4.84
CA ASP A 183 -12.43 -21.53 4.77
C ASP A 183 -13.29 -22.71 5.21
N ILE A 184 -13.96 -22.52 6.35
CA ILE A 184 -14.90 -23.50 6.88
C ILE A 184 -16.26 -23.44 6.19
N HIS A 185 -16.50 -22.55 5.21
CA HIS A 185 -17.78 -22.48 4.47
C HIS A 185 -18.26 -23.84 3.93
N LYS A 186 -17.31 -24.71 3.55
CA LYS A 186 -17.61 -26.08 3.11
C LYS A 186 -18.25 -26.95 4.21
N ILE A 187 -17.91 -26.69 5.48
CA ILE A 187 -18.47 -27.35 6.67
C ILE A 187 -19.72 -26.61 7.14
N ASP A 188 -19.63 -25.28 7.24
CA ASP A 188 -20.70 -24.40 7.69
C ASP A 188 -21.15 -23.46 6.56
N ARG A 189 -22.26 -23.81 5.92
CA ARG A 189 -22.83 -23.03 4.81
C ARG A 189 -23.43 -21.68 5.23
N ILE A 190 -23.50 -21.40 6.53
CA ILE A 190 -23.97 -20.10 7.06
C ILE A 190 -22.86 -19.04 6.93
N GLU A 191 -21.59 -19.45 7.00
CA GLU A 191 -20.44 -18.56 6.81
C GLU A 191 -20.41 -18.07 5.36
N SER A 192 -19.97 -16.83 5.10
CA SER A 192 -19.80 -16.35 3.72
C SER A 192 -18.50 -16.90 3.14
N PRO A 193 -18.48 -17.40 1.88
CA PRO A 193 -17.22 -17.69 1.21
C PRO A 193 -16.44 -16.37 1.02
N PRO A 194 -15.09 -16.41 1.10
CA PRO A 194 -14.27 -15.26 0.75
C PRO A 194 -14.17 -15.11 -0.78
N ASP A 195 -14.17 -13.88 -1.29
CA ASP A 195 -13.76 -13.59 -2.67
C ASP A 195 -12.40 -12.87 -2.69
N MET A 196 -11.75 -12.88 -3.84
CA MET A 196 -10.50 -12.18 -4.07
C MET A 196 -10.66 -10.68 -3.83
N GLY A 197 -9.78 -10.10 -3.01
CA GLY A 197 -9.80 -8.68 -2.68
C GLY A 197 -10.76 -8.27 -1.57
N ASP A 198 -11.56 -9.19 -1.01
CA ASP A 198 -12.47 -8.89 0.10
C ASP A 198 -11.74 -8.39 1.34
N ILE A 199 -12.42 -7.52 2.09
CA ILE A 199 -11.97 -7.04 3.40
C ILE A 199 -12.45 -8.02 4.46
N VAL A 200 -11.51 -8.53 5.25
CA VAL A 200 -11.72 -9.50 6.32
C VAL A 200 -11.00 -9.06 7.58
N TYR A 201 -11.34 -9.61 8.74
CA TYR A 201 -10.69 -9.24 10.00
C TYR A 201 -9.97 -10.42 10.61
N ALA A 202 -8.74 -10.23 11.06
CA ALA A 202 -8.01 -11.23 11.84
C ALA A 202 -8.15 -10.98 13.34
N TYR A 203 -8.35 -12.08 14.07
CA TYR A 203 -8.38 -12.09 15.52
C TYR A 203 -7.43 -13.16 16.08
N ASP A 204 -6.36 -12.71 16.72
CA ASP A 204 -5.42 -13.53 17.46
C ASP A 204 -5.03 -12.83 18.77
N PRO A 205 -5.53 -13.30 19.92
CA PRO A 205 -5.18 -12.76 21.22
C PRO A 205 -3.70 -12.93 21.61
N GLU A 206 -3.05 -14.01 21.17
CA GLU A 206 -1.66 -14.34 21.54
C GLU A 206 -0.68 -13.39 20.88
N MET A 207 -0.94 -13.04 19.62
CA MET A 207 -0.22 -12.01 18.89
C MET A 207 -0.85 -10.62 19.04
N GLU A 208 -1.73 -10.44 20.04
CA GLU A 208 -2.45 -9.18 20.32
C GLU A 208 -3.12 -8.54 19.08
N MET A 209 -3.50 -9.33 18.07
CA MET A 209 -4.25 -8.90 16.88
C MET A 209 -5.75 -8.90 17.23
N LYS A 210 -6.30 -7.73 17.58
CA LYS A 210 -7.73 -7.58 17.91
C LYS A 210 -8.46 -6.90 16.76
N ASN A 211 -9.08 -7.69 15.88
CA ASN A 211 -9.83 -7.21 14.71
C ASN A 211 -8.99 -6.38 13.74
N ILE A 212 -7.81 -6.90 13.36
CA ILE A 212 -7.00 -6.23 12.34
C ILE A 212 -7.70 -6.39 10.99
N GLU A 213 -8.01 -5.28 10.32
CA GLU A 213 -8.49 -5.29 8.94
C GLU A 213 -7.40 -5.85 8.02
N MET A 214 -7.77 -6.82 7.20
CA MET A 214 -6.90 -7.51 6.24
C MET A 214 -7.63 -7.69 4.92
N ARG A 215 -6.89 -8.06 3.88
CA ARG A 215 -7.43 -8.30 2.56
C ARG A 215 -7.03 -9.66 2.02
N VAL A 216 -7.95 -10.31 1.31
CA VAL A 216 -7.67 -11.59 0.62
C VAL A 216 -6.80 -11.32 -0.61
N MET A 217 -5.55 -11.77 -0.57
CA MET A 217 -4.56 -11.53 -1.63
C MET A 217 -4.35 -12.72 -2.54
N GLU A 218 -4.43 -13.92 -1.99
CA GLU A 218 -4.39 -15.14 -2.77
C GLU A 218 -5.43 -16.10 -2.23
N MET A 219 -5.97 -16.92 -3.12
CA MET A 219 -6.93 -17.94 -2.76
C MET A 219 -6.65 -19.21 -3.56
N THR A 220 -6.52 -20.33 -2.85
CA THR A 220 -6.40 -21.67 -3.42
C THR A 220 -7.64 -22.47 -3.02
N GLU A 221 -8.52 -22.67 -3.99
CA GLU A 221 -9.72 -23.50 -3.81
C GLU A 221 -9.47 -24.96 -4.20
N TYR A 222 -10.16 -25.87 -3.50
CA TYR A 222 -10.16 -27.29 -3.82
C TYR A 222 -11.59 -27.78 -4.10
N PRO A 223 -12.21 -27.49 -5.26
CA PRO A 223 -13.65 -27.69 -5.47
C PRO A 223 -14.12 -29.15 -5.29
N PHE A 224 -13.27 -30.12 -5.63
CA PHE A 224 -13.61 -31.55 -5.63
C PHE A 224 -13.08 -32.33 -4.42
N SER A 225 -12.30 -31.69 -3.55
CA SER A 225 -11.78 -32.29 -2.32
C SER A 225 -12.60 -31.79 -1.15
N MET A 226 -13.44 -32.66 -0.60
CA MET A 226 -14.26 -32.36 0.60
C MET A 226 -13.43 -32.39 1.89
N ASP A 227 -12.27 -33.05 1.85
CA ASP A 227 -11.27 -33.13 2.92
C ASP A 227 -10.35 -31.90 2.99
N LYS A 228 -10.42 -30.99 2.00
CA LYS A 228 -9.58 -29.80 1.93
C LYS A 228 -10.40 -28.52 1.96
N HIS A 229 -10.01 -27.60 2.84
CA HIS A 229 -10.57 -26.26 2.92
C HIS A 229 -9.91 -25.33 1.92
N THR A 230 -10.64 -24.31 1.48
CA THR A 230 -10.04 -23.21 0.70
C THR A 230 -8.97 -22.57 1.55
N GLN A 231 -7.78 -22.40 0.98
CA GLN A 231 -6.69 -21.69 1.63
C GLN A 231 -6.70 -20.26 1.13
N VAL A 232 -6.76 -19.31 2.04
CA VAL A 232 -6.59 -17.90 1.72
C VAL A 232 -5.29 -17.40 2.31
N VAL A 233 -4.60 -16.55 1.55
CA VAL A 233 -3.52 -15.71 2.04
C VAL A 233 -4.10 -14.34 2.28
N LEU A 234 -4.18 -13.96 3.55
CA LEU A 234 -4.60 -12.62 3.95
C LEU A 234 -3.35 -11.76 4.05
N ALA A 235 -3.40 -10.52 3.58
CA ALA A 235 -2.37 -9.53 3.85
C ALA A 235 -3.01 -8.22 4.30
N ASN A 236 -2.39 -7.57 5.29
CA ASN A 236 -2.75 -6.21 5.66
C ASN A 236 -1.79 -5.23 4.99
N PHE A 237 -2.17 -4.67 3.86
CA PHE A 237 -1.54 -3.44 3.37
C PHE A 237 -2.16 -2.29 4.15
N LYS A 238 -1.55 -1.90 5.28
CA LYS A 238 -2.04 -0.77 6.05
C LYS A 238 -1.91 0.52 5.24
N ILE A 239 -2.98 0.92 4.58
CA ILE A 239 -3.33 2.34 4.52
C ILE A 239 -4.40 2.51 5.60
N GLN A 240 -3.97 2.59 6.86
CA GLN A 240 -4.91 2.67 7.99
C GLN A 240 -5.32 4.12 8.29
N SER A 241 -6.61 4.25 8.61
CA SER A 241 -7.29 5.46 9.08
C SER A 241 -6.69 5.98 10.39
N TYR A 242 -6.76 7.30 10.58
CA TYR A 242 -6.02 8.10 11.57
C TYR A 242 -6.18 7.69 13.06
N ASP A 243 -7.20 6.93 13.43
CA ASP A 243 -7.54 6.68 14.85
C ASP A 243 -6.83 5.44 15.47
N ASP A 244 -6.33 4.50 14.66
CA ASP A 244 -5.62 3.29 15.15
C ASP A 244 -4.09 3.46 15.25
N ILE A 245 -3.57 4.62 14.85
CA ILE A 245 -2.14 4.84 14.61
C ILE A 245 -1.32 4.65 15.88
N ILE A 246 -1.73 5.21 17.04
CA ILE A 246 -0.85 5.31 18.22
C ILE A 246 -0.53 3.95 18.86
N ALA A 247 -1.54 3.07 19.01
CA ALA A 247 -1.35 1.77 19.66
C ALA A 247 -0.51 0.82 18.78
N ASP A 248 -0.66 0.95 17.47
CA ASP A 248 0.10 0.16 16.50
C ASP A 248 1.53 0.67 16.32
N LEU A 249 1.73 1.99 16.39
CA LEU A 249 3.05 2.63 16.31
C LEU A 249 3.99 2.11 17.41
N GLU A 250 3.48 1.91 18.64
CA GLU A 250 4.28 1.37 19.76
C GLU A 250 4.68 -0.09 19.58
N ARG A 251 3.83 -0.90 18.94
CA ARG A 251 4.19 -2.28 18.61
C ARG A 251 5.23 -2.31 17.50
N SER A 252 4.98 -1.59 16.42
CA SER A 252 5.88 -1.51 15.27
C SER A 252 7.25 -0.94 15.67
N LYS A 253 7.31 0.04 16.58
CA LYS A 253 8.57 0.55 17.12
C LYS A 253 9.38 -0.47 17.91
N ARG A 254 8.72 -1.36 18.66
CA ARG A 254 9.43 -2.45 19.36
C ARG A 254 10.08 -3.41 18.37
N ILE A 255 9.33 -3.84 17.36
CA ILE A 255 9.82 -4.79 16.34
C ILE A 255 10.94 -4.17 15.51
N VAL A 256 10.79 -2.92 15.06
CA VAL A 256 11.82 -2.18 14.33
C VAL A 256 13.10 -2.01 15.17
N ASN A 257 12.99 -1.66 16.45
CA ASN A 257 14.15 -1.56 17.33
C ASN A 257 14.85 -2.90 17.52
N ASP A 258 14.12 -4.01 17.62
CA ASP A 258 14.70 -5.35 17.75
C ASP A 258 15.43 -5.78 16.46
N LEU A 259 14.93 -5.39 15.28
CA LEU A 259 15.59 -5.63 13.99
C LEU A 259 16.87 -4.79 13.81
N PHE A 260 16.87 -3.52 14.23
CA PHE A 260 18.04 -2.65 14.10
C PHE A 260 19.06 -2.79 15.25
N SER A 261 18.67 -3.38 16.39
CA SER A 261 19.57 -3.67 17.52
C SER A 261 20.20 -5.07 17.47
N GLY A 262 19.86 -5.87 16.46
CA GLY A 262 20.49 -7.16 16.14
C GLY A 262 21.90 -7.00 15.59
N GLY A 263 22.85 -6.65 16.46
CA GLY A 263 24.30 -6.69 16.27
C GLY A 263 25.00 -7.07 17.57
#